data_AF-A0A6A4I694-F1
#
_entry.id   AF-A0A6A4I694-F1
#
_cell.length_a   1.000
_cell.length_b   1.000
_cell.length_c   1.000
_cell.angle_alpha   90.00
_cell.angle_beta   90.00
_cell.angle_gamma   90.00
#
_symmetry.space_group_name_H-M   'P 1'
#
loop_
_entity.id
_entity.type
_entity.pdbx_description
1 polymer ?
#
loop_
_entity_poly.entity_id
_entity_poly.type
_entity_poly.pdbx_seq_one_letter_code
_entity_poly.pdbx_strand_id
1 'polypeptide(L)'
;MKMLALVSLLAYITFTSAQSSEWGQCGGVGWTGPKTCVAGTSCVEMNAYYSQCLPGSSSVSSVSSTSATSTASGGLPTGTSTAFTNTVAKAAGKLYFGSATDNPELTNAGYVAMLDQNAYFGQITPGNSMKWDATEPEQGVFTFSGGQQIVSLAQANKQLIRGDTLHSKLSDTTASGTTSYPPGYHLASFTAAQLTSIIQKHCGTLVGNWKGQIYAWDIINEPFNDDGTWRSDLFFNTLGESFISIALEAAAAADPNAKLYINDYNIESTGAKSTAMMNLVKTLKANGTPIHGVSLHSEVDNLIPNLRGKKKQIGFESHFIVGEVPTTIQATMEAFVALGVEVAVTELDIRMTLPETAALLAQQKKDYQTVVSACNAVPGCVGVTIWDYTFPGQGAACPWDANFVKKPAYDGIIAGFA
;
A
#
# COMPACT_ATOMS: atom_id res chain seq x y z
N MET A 1 -68.50 -38.88 -18.15
CA MET A 1 -67.51 -39.56 -17.28
C MET A 1 -66.28 -39.80 -18.15
N LYS A 2 -65.11 -39.19 -17.97
CA LYS A 2 -64.37 -38.83 -16.77
C LYS A 2 -63.59 -37.51 -17.01
N MET A 3 -63.58 -36.65 -16.00
CA MET A 3 -62.70 -35.49 -15.86
C MET A 3 -61.23 -35.96 -15.79
N LEU A 4 -60.33 -35.27 -16.47
CA LEU A 4 -58.94 -35.18 -16.04
C LEU A 4 -58.64 -33.72 -15.70
N ALA A 5 -58.25 -33.51 -14.45
CA ALA A 5 -58.00 -32.23 -13.82
C ALA A 5 -56.63 -31.67 -14.23
N LEU A 6 -56.59 -30.38 -14.57
CA LEU A 6 -55.36 -29.59 -14.52
C LEU A 6 -55.00 -29.35 -13.06
N VAL A 7 -53.86 -29.89 -12.62
CA VAL A 7 -53.26 -29.55 -11.33
C VAL A 7 -52.18 -28.50 -11.59
N SER A 8 -52.43 -27.28 -11.12
CA SER A 8 -51.47 -26.18 -11.13
C SER A 8 -50.27 -26.50 -10.23
N LEU A 9 -49.09 -26.56 -10.82
CA LEU A 9 -47.82 -26.74 -10.11
C LEU A 9 -47.41 -25.37 -9.53
N LEU A 10 -47.77 -25.08 -8.27
CA LEU A 10 -47.14 -24.00 -7.53
C LEU A 10 -45.69 -24.39 -7.23
N ALA A 11 -44.74 -23.70 -7.85
CA ALA A 11 -43.33 -23.78 -7.47
C ALA A 11 -43.17 -23.26 -6.04
N TYR A 12 -42.82 -24.15 -5.11
CA TYR A 12 -42.31 -23.76 -3.80
C TYR A 12 -40.94 -23.09 -4.03
N ILE A 13 -40.91 -21.76 -4.06
CA ILE A 13 -39.67 -21.01 -3.87
C ILE A 13 -39.33 -21.20 -2.40
N THR A 14 -38.40 -22.11 -2.12
CA THR A 14 -37.71 -22.13 -0.85
C THR A 14 -36.94 -20.82 -0.75
N PHE A 15 -37.41 -19.89 0.08
CA PHE A 15 -36.55 -18.81 0.55
C PHE A 15 -35.47 -19.48 1.39
N THR A 16 -34.35 -19.82 0.77
CA THR A 16 -33.11 -20.01 1.51
C THR A 16 -32.87 -18.66 2.19
N SER A 17 -33.05 -18.59 3.52
CA SER A 17 -32.50 -17.44 4.24
C SER A 17 -30.99 -17.59 4.07
N ALA A 18 -30.42 -16.84 3.14
CA ALA A 18 -28.98 -16.78 3.01
C ALA A 18 -28.47 -16.34 4.39
N GLN A 19 -27.76 -17.24 5.05
CA GLN A 19 -27.04 -16.92 6.28
C GLN A 19 -25.72 -16.28 5.86
N SER A 20 -25.31 -15.23 6.55
CA SER A 20 -23.97 -14.70 6.34
C SER A 20 -22.99 -15.72 6.87
N SER A 21 -21.96 -16.01 6.07
CA SER A 21 -20.85 -16.85 6.50
C SER A 21 -20.22 -16.30 7.78
N GLU A 22 -19.44 -17.11 8.47
CA GLU A 22 -18.58 -16.60 9.53
C GLU A 22 -17.74 -15.43 8.97
N TRP A 23 -17.70 -14.31 9.69
CA TRP A 23 -17.15 -13.01 9.27
C TRP A 23 -17.91 -12.25 8.16
N GLY A 24 -19.04 -12.77 7.68
CA GLY A 24 -19.93 -12.07 6.76
C GLY A 24 -20.73 -10.94 7.43
N GLN A 25 -21.08 -9.90 6.67
CA GLN A 25 -21.95 -8.83 7.15
C GLN A 25 -23.36 -9.37 7.39
N CYS A 26 -23.90 -9.13 8.57
CA CYS A 26 -25.21 -9.61 9.00
C CYS A 26 -26.17 -8.49 9.44
N GLY A 27 -25.77 -7.22 9.31
CA GLY A 27 -26.58 -6.09 9.73
C GLY A 27 -25.92 -4.74 9.42
N GLY A 28 -26.64 -3.67 9.79
CA GLY A 28 -26.28 -2.29 9.51
C GLY A 28 -27.37 -1.52 8.78
N VAL A 29 -27.46 -0.20 9.03
CA VAL A 29 -28.34 0.71 8.32
C VAL A 29 -28.06 0.64 6.80
N GLY A 30 -29.09 0.32 6.02
CA GLY A 30 -29.02 0.18 4.56
C GLY A 30 -28.68 -1.24 4.06
N TRP A 31 -28.35 -2.19 4.94
CA TRP A 31 -28.05 -3.57 4.55
C TRP A 31 -29.30 -4.35 4.11
N THR A 32 -29.26 -4.90 2.88
CA THR A 32 -30.33 -5.71 2.27
C THR A 32 -30.01 -7.20 2.17
N GLY A 33 -28.80 -7.61 2.58
CA GLY A 33 -28.36 -9.02 2.53
C GLY A 33 -28.77 -9.84 3.77
N PRO A 34 -28.15 -11.03 3.95
CA PRO A 34 -28.33 -11.92 5.10
C PRO A 34 -28.38 -11.19 6.45
N LYS A 35 -29.38 -11.47 7.30
CA LYS A 35 -29.47 -10.92 8.67
C LYS A 35 -29.21 -11.93 9.78
N THR A 36 -28.98 -13.18 9.41
CA THR A 36 -28.71 -14.29 10.31
C THR A 36 -27.36 -14.90 9.96
N CYS A 37 -26.65 -15.40 10.96
CA CYS A 37 -25.32 -15.96 10.79
C CYS A 37 -25.36 -17.48 10.69
N VAL A 38 -24.33 -18.08 10.08
CA VAL A 38 -24.13 -19.53 10.09
C VAL A 38 -24.00 -20.06 11.54
N ALA A 39 -24.38 -21.32 11.75
CA ALA A 39 -24.37 -21.95 13.06
C ALA A 39 -22.99 -21.83 13.75
N GLY A 40 -22.98 -21.53 15.06
CA GLY A 40 -21.75 -21.29 15.83
C GLY A 40 -21.31 -19.82 15.92
N THR A 41 -21.99 -18.93 15.19
CA THR A 41 -21.68 -17.50 15.16
C THR A 41 -22.93 -16.66 15.47
N SER A 42 -22.74 -15.42 15.92
CA SER A 42 -23.77 -14.46 16.29
C SER A 42 -23.52 -13.14 15.59
N CYS A 43 -24.59 -12.47 15.17
CA CYS A 43 -24.47 -11.16 14.53
C CYS A 43 -24.16 -10.09 15.59
N VAL A 44 -22.95 -9.52 15.54
CA VAL A 44 -22.48 -8.50 16.48
C VAL A 44 -22.46 -7.15 15.80
N GLU A 45 -23.16 -6.17 16.38
CA GLU A 45 -23.14 -4.78 15.91
C GLU A 45 -21.78 -4.15 16.22
N MET A 46 -21.07 -3.70 15.19
CA MET A 46 -19.81 -2.97 15.32
C MET A 46 -20.05 -1.46 15.34
N ASN A 47 -21.01 -1.01 14.52
CA ASN A 47 -21.56 0.33 14.53
C ASN A 47 -22.94 0.33 13.85
N ALA A 48 -23.61 1.48 13.84
CA ALA A 48 -24.97 1.63 13.27
C ALA A 48 -25.09 1.17 11.81
N TYR A 49 -24.02 1.21 11.02
CA TYR A 49 -24.02 0.86 9.59
C TYR A 49 -23.46 -0.53 9.31
N TYR A 50 -22.92 -1.22 10.32
CA TYR A 50 -22.25 -2.51 10.12
C TYR A 50 -22.37 -3.46 11.32
N SER A 51 -22.87 -4.66 11.05
CA SER A 51 -22.88 -5.78 11.99
C SER A 51 -22.29 -7.02 11.30
N GLN A 52 -21.53 -7.84 12.03
CA GLN A 52 -20.76 -8.96 11.47
C GLN A 52 -20.99 -10.27 12.26
N CYS A 53 -21.01 -11.39 11.55
CA CYS A 53 -21.11 -12.72 12.17
C CYS A 53 -19.81 -13.10 12.87
N LEU A 54 -19.83 -13.14 14.20
CA LEU A 54 -18.70 -13.48 15.04
C LEU A 54 -18.95 -14.77 15.83
N PRO A 55 -17.94 -15.61 16.08
CA PRO A 55 -18.07 -16.77 16.97
C PRO A 55 -18.47 -16.35 18.38
N GLY A 56 -19.54 -16.96 18.91
CA GLY A 56 -19.99 -16.70 20.27
C GLY A 56 -19.13 -17.45 21.30
N SER A 57 -18.48 -16.72 22.21
CA SER A 57 -17.83 -17.30 23.40
C SER A 57 -18.89 -17.96 24.30
N SER A 58 -19.03 -19.27 24.16
CA SER A 58 -19.94 -20.07 24.98
C SER A 58 -19.37 -20.17 26.41
N SER A 59 -20.20 -19.80 27.38
CA SER A 59 -19.96 -19.90 28.81
C SER A 59 -19.54 -21.31 29.24
N VAL A 60 -18.49 -21.36 30.06
CA VAL A 60 -17.88 -22.58 30.61
C VAL A 60 -18.86 -23.27 31.56
N SER A 61 -19.19 -24.53 31.30
CA SER A 61 -19.72 -25.46 32.31
C SER A 61 -18.68 -26.54 32.59
N SER A 62 -18.39 -26.70 33.88
CA SER A 62 -17.40 -27.59 34.47
C SER A 62 -17.70 -29.07 34.23
N VAL A 63 -16.72 -29.83 33.73
CA VAL A 63 -16.65 -31.28 33.91
C VAL A 63 -15.20 -31.68 34.22
N SER A 64 -15.06 -32.51 35.25
CA SER A 64 -13.79 -32.99 35.81
C SER A 64 -13.13 -34.12 34.99
N SER A 65 -11.80 -34.13 35.12
CA SER A 65 -10.84 -35.26 35.01
C SER A 65 -10.66 -35.98 33.67
N THR A 66 -9.47 -35.83 33.10
CA THR A 66 -8.47 -36.92 32.98
C THR A 66 -7.11 -36.34 32.60
N SER A 67 -6.05 -36.82 33.25
CA SER A 67 -4.66 -36.42 32.99
C SER A 67 -4.28 -36.74 31.54
N ALA A 68 -4.17 -35.70 30.72
CA ALA A 68 -3.51 -35.76 29.44
C ALA A 68 -2.13 -35.10 29.56
N THR A 69 -1.11 -35.86 29.20
CA THR A 69 0.28 -35.46 29.09
C THR A 69 0.39 -34.15 28.33
N SER A 70 0.99 -33.14 28.95
CA SER A 70 1.24 -31.84 28.36
C SER A 70 2.17 -31.96 27.16
N THR A 71 1.61 -32.02 25.95
CA THR A 71 2.34 -31.57 24.76
C THR A 71 2.52 -30.07 24.91
N ALA A 72 3.76 -29.66 25.16
CA ALA A 72 4.15 -28.27 25.21
C ALA A 72 3.62 -27.54 23.97
N SER A 73 2.81 -26.51 24.18
CA SER A 73 2.62 -25.46 23.20
C SER A 73 4.02 -24.93 22.89
N GLY A 74 4.55 -25.26 21.71
CA GLY A 74 5.88 -24.81 21.31
C GLY A 74 5.94 -23.29 21.46
N GLY A 75 6.83 -22.82 22.32
CA GLY A 75 7.09 -21.39 22.46
C GLY A 75 7.37 -20.79 21.08
N LEU A 76 6.87 -19.58 20.85
CA LEU A 76 7.22 -18.78 19.69
C LEU A 76 8.76 -18.72 19.55
N PRO A 77 9.32 -18.68 18.32
CA PRO A 77 10.77 -18.76 18.11
C PRO A 77 11.53 -17.74 18.99
N THR A 78 12.57 -18.20 19.69
CA THR A 78 13.23 -17.44 20.78
C THR A 78 14.42 -16.58 20.36
N GLY A 79 14.49 -16.17 19.09
CA GLY A 79 15.46 -15.16 18.65
C GLY A 79 15.32 -14.80 17.17
N THR A 80 15.25 -13.49 16.89
CA THR A 80 15.32 -12.92 15.54
C THR A 80 16.70 -12.31 15.30
N SER A 81 17.05 -12.08 14.04
CA SER A 81 18.33 -11.54 13.62
C SER A 81 18.68 -10.19 14.29
N THR A 82 19.96 -10.03 14.64
CA THR A 82 20.53 -8.77 15.14
C THR A 82 21.05 -7.87 14.04
N ALA A 83 21.16 -8.35 12.79
CA ALA A 83 21.54 -7.55 11.64
C ALA A 83 20.50 -6.45 11.39
N PHE A 84 20.93 -5.27 10.91
CA PHE A 84 20.02 -4.16 10.61
C PHE A 84 19.55 -4.18 9.15
N THR A 85 18.25 -3.98 8.92
CA THR A 85 17.57 -4.16 7.62
C THR A 85 18.13 -3.27 6.51
N ASN A 86 18.31 -1.97 6.73
CA ASN A 86 18.90 -1.10 5.71
C ASN A 86 20.39 -1.40 5.50
N THR A 87 21.13 -1.76 6.56
CA THR A 87 22.55 -2.15 6.41
C THR A 87 22.71 -3.36 5.48
N VAL A 88 21.89 -4.40 5.64
CA VAL A 88 21.94 -5.57 4.76
C VAL A 88 21.46 -5.25 3.34
N ALA A 89 20.44 -4.40 3.18
CA ALA A 89 19.98 -3.95 1.87
C ALA A 89 21.09 -3.18 1.11
N LYS A 90 21.80 -2.27 1.78
CA LYS A 90 22.96 -1.56 1.20
C LYS A 90 24.08 -2.53 0.83
N ALA A 91 24.38 -3.52 1.67
CA ALA A 91 25.38 -4.54 1.39
C ALA A 91 25.02 -5.40 0.18
N ALA A 92 23.73 -5.65 -0.05
CA ALA A 92 23.18 -6.32 -1.23
C ALA A 92 23.10 -5.43 -2.48
N GLY A 93 23.64 -4.20 -2.43
CA GLY A 93 23.67 -3.27 -3.55
C GLY A 93 22.35 -2.51 -3.78
N LYS A 94 21.41 -2.55 -2.83
CA LYS A 94 20.19 -1.75 -2.88
C LYS A 94 20.42 -0.33 -2.39
N LEU A 95 19.54 0.58 -2.78
CA LEU A 95 19.60 1.96 -2.37
C LEU A 95 19.16 2.14 -0.92
N TYR A 96 18.09 1.45 -0.51
CA TYR A 96 17.54 1.51 0.84
C TYR A 96 16.73 0.25 1.21
N PHE A 97 16.58 0.02 2.51
CA PHE A 97 15.35 -0.51 3.10
C PHE A 97 14.69 0.61 3.90
N GLY A 98 13.39 0.82 3.76
CA GLY A 98 12.68 1.97 4.33
C GLY A 98 11.42 1.59 5.09
N SER A 99 10.78 2.59 5.68
CA SER A 99 9.47 2.43 6.33
C SER A 99 8.61 3.68 6.15
N ALA A 100 7.30 3.50 5.99
CA ALA A 100 6.36 4.60 6.15
C ALA A 100 6.22 5.01 7.62
N THR A 101 5.85 6.27 7.84
CA THR A 101 5.57 6.86 9.14
C THR A 101 4.71 8.11 8.94
N ASP A 102 4.10 8.65 9.99
CA ASP A 102 3.46 9.96 9.92
C ASP A 102 3.54 10.69 11.28
N ASN A 103 2.98 11.89 11.33
CA ASN A 103 3.04 12.80 12.46
C ASN A 103 2.45 12.23 13.77
N PRO A 104 1.35 11.45 13.78
CA PRO A 104 0.82 10.86 15.00
C PRO A 104 1.81 9.93 15.72
N GLU A 105 2.60 9.17 14.96
CA GLU A 105 3.56 8.19 15.48
C GLU A 105 4.75 8.87 16.17
N LEU A 106 5.08 10.12 15.77
CA LEU A 106 6.21 10.88 16.31
C LEU A 106 6.08 11.26 17.78
N THR A 107 4.90 11.07 18.38
CA THR A 107 4.69 11.27 19.82
C THR A 107 5.22 10.12 20.68
N ASN A 108 5.51 8.96 20.07
CA ASN A 108 6.02 7.78 20.76
C ASN A 108 7.56 7.74 20.69
N ALA A 109 8.22 8.03 21.81
CA ALA A 109 9.68 8.05 21.87
C ALA A 109 10.34 6.70 21.54
N GLY A 110 9.70 5.57 21.87
CA GLY A 110 10.22 4.23 21.53
C GLY A 110 10.13 3.95 20.03
N TYR A 111 9.05 4.41 19.40
CA TYR A 111 8.90 4.39 17.95
C TYR A 111 10.01 5.24 17.31
N VAL A 112 10.08 6.53 17.64
CA VAL A 112 11.05 7.47 17.05
C VAL A 112 12.50 6.98 17.23
N ALA A 113 12.86 6.42 18.38
CA ALA A 113 14.20 5.89 18.62
C ALA A 113 14.60 4.74 17.66
N MET A 114 13.64 3.99 17.12
CA MET A 114 13.91 3.00 16.07
C MET A 114 13.88 3.63 14.68
N LEU A 115 12.91 4.50 14.40
CA LEU A 115 12.80 5.20 13.13
C LEU A 115 14.07 6.03 12.82
N ASP A 116 14.66 6.66 13.84
CA ASP A 116 15.87 7.49 13.73
C ASP A 116 17.12 6.70 13.35
N GLN A 117 17.10 5.38 13.53
CA GLN A 117 18.23 4.52 13.19
C GLN A 117 18.24 4.24 11.70
N ASN A 118 19.03 5.03 10.97
CA ASN A 118 19.30 4.83 9.54
C ASN A 118 19.66 3.37 9.17
N ALA A 119 20.33 2.66 10.09
CA ALA A 119 20.69 1.26 9.91
C ALA A 119 19.47 0.33 9.76
N TYR A 120 18.35 0.63 10.43
CA TYR A 120 17.06 -0.05 10.21
C TYR A 120 16.37 0.49 8.97
N PHE A 121 16.22 1.81 8.86
CA PHE A 121 15.46 2.47 7.81
C PHE A 121 16.28 3.55 7.15
N GLY A 122 16.76 3.34 5.93
CA GLY A 122 17.51 4.31 5.14
C GLY A 122 16.63 5.27 4.35
N GLN A 123 15.31 5.07 4.38
CA GLN A 123 14.32 5.86 3.67
C GLN A 123 13.02 5.90 4.48
N ILE A 124 12.33 7.04 4.46
CA ILE A 124 11.00 7.18 5.08
C ILE A 124 9.97 7.79 4.11
N THR A 125 8.71 7.33 4.24
CA THR A 125 7.57 7.80 3.44
C THR A 125 6.51 8.38 4.38
N PRO A 126 6.11 9.66 4.25
CA PRO A 126 4.97 10.20 4.98
C PRO A 126 3.67 9.53 4.49
N GLY A 127 2.94 8.83 5.37
CA GLY A 127 1.76 8.05 4.96
C GLY A 127 0.53 8.88 4.59
N ASN A 128 0.43 10.12 5.07
CA ASN A 128 -0.72 11.02 4.90
C ASN A 128 -0.34 12.49 4.79
N SER A 129 0.67 12.96 5.53
CA SER A 129 0.99 14.40 5.65
C SER A 129 1.59 15.05 4.40
N MET A 130 1.72 14.29 3.31
CA MET A 130 2.05 14.79 1.97
C MET A 130 0.95 14.54 0.92
N LYS A 131 -0.22 14.00 1.32
CA LYS A 131 -1.38 13.85 0.42
C LYS A 131 -2.00 15.22 0.09
N TRP A 132 -2.84 15.24 -0.94
CA TRP A 132 -3.43 16.47 -1.47
C TRP A 132 -4.20 17.26 -0.41
N ASP A 133 -5.11 16.61 0.31
CA ASP A 133 -5.93 17.24 1.36
C ASP A 133 -5.11 17.79 2.52
N ALA A 134 -4.00 17.12 2.87
CA ALA A 134 -3.08 17.57 3.90
C ALA A 134 -2.23 18.78 3.48
N THR A 135 -1.91 18.90 2.19
CA THR A 135 -0.95 19.89 1.67
C THR A 135 -1.61 21.09 1.00
N GLU A 136 -2.80 20.92 0.44
CA GLU A 136 -3.62 21.98 -0.17
C GLU A 136 -5.08 21.82 0.27
N PRO A 137 -5.40 22.01 1.57
CA PRO A 137 -6.73 21.77 2.14
C PRO A 137 -7.83 22.71 1.61
N GLU A 138 -7.45 23.80 0.94
CA GLU A 138 -8.31 24.70 0.16
C GLU A 138 -7.58 25.07 -1.13
N GLN A 139 -8.31 25.24 -2.24
CA GLN A 139 -7.68 25.52 -3.53
C GLN A 139 -6.76 26.74 -3.49
N GLY A 140 -5.48 26.52 -3.78
CA GLY A 140 -4.44 27.55 -3.77
C GLY A 140 -3.91 27.93 -2.38
N VAL A 141 -4.41 27.32 -1.31
CA VAL A 141 -3.95 27.53 0.06
C VAL A 141 -3.14 26.30 0.49
N PHE A 142 -1.82 26.46 0.52
CA PHE A 142 -0.91 25.38 0.85
C PHE A 142 -0.46 25.42 2.31
N THR A 143 -0.30 24.24 2.90
CA THR A 143 0.40 24.03 4.16
C THR A 143 1.41 22.91 3.99
N PHE A 144 2.61 23.10 4.54
CA PHE A 144 3.70 22.13 4.42
C PHE A 144 4.18 21.65 5.79
N SER A 145 3.56 22.09 6.87
CA SER A 145 4.05 21.88 8.23
C SER A 145 4.14 20.39 8.60
N GLY A 146 3.08 19.61 8.30
CA GLY A 146 3.04 18.17 8.54
C GLY A 146 4.17 17.43 7.81
N GLY A 147 4.20 17.55 6.48
CA GLY A 147 5.27 16.97 5.66
C GLY A 147 6.67 17.47 6.05
N GLN A 148 6.85 18.75 6.35
CA GLN A 148 8.15 19.32 6.73
C GLN A 148 8.69 18.74 8.04
N GLN A 149 7.82 18.36 8.98
CA GLN A 149 8.26 17.67 10.20
C GLN A 149 8.92 16.33 9.86
N ILE A 150 8.32 15.55 8.95
CA ILE A 150 8.88 14.27 8.49
C ILE A 150 10.15 14.48 7.66
N VAL A 151 10.17 15.48 6.77
CA VAL A 151 11.38 15.83 5.99
C VAL A 151 12.55 16.18 6.91
N SER A 152 12.30 16.99 7.95
CA SER A 152 13.32 17.42 8.89
C SER A 152 13.88 16.25 9.71
N LEU A 153 13.00 15.31 10.09
CA LEU A 153 13.40 14.06 10.75
C LEU A 153 14.32 13.23 9.86
N ALA A 154 13.92 12.98 8.61
CA ALA A 154 14.73 12.22 7.66
C ALA A 154 16.10 12.86 7.44
N GLN A 155 16.15 14.18 7.28
CA GLN A 155 17.40 14.91 7.08
C GLN A 155 18.33 14.79 8.29
N ALA A 156 17.81 14.93 9.52
CA ALA A 156 18.59 14.75 10.74
C ALA A 156 19.20 13.35 10.82
N ASN A 157 18.47 12.34 10.33
CA ASN A 157 18.87 10.94 10.36
C ASN A 157 19.52 10.43 9.06
N LYS A 158 19.79 11.33 8.11
CA LYS A 158 20.40 11.04 6.79
C LYS A 158 19.62 9.98 5.98
N GLN A 159 18.30 9.98 6.12
CA GLN A 159 17.39 9.09 5.40
C GLN A 159 16.95 9.75 4.10
N LEU A 160 16.73 8.93 3.08
CA LEU A 160 16.03 9.35 1.87
C LEU A 160 14.55 9.58 2.19
N ILE A 161 13.88 10.39 1.36
CA ILE A 161 12.43 10.60 1.48
C ILE A 161 11.79 10.20 0.16
N ARG A 162 10.73 9.39 0.26
CA ARG A 162 9.78 9.22 -0.83
C ARG A 162 8.55 10.01 -0.45
N GLY A 163 8.17 11.00 -1.26
CA GLY A 163 6.95 11.76 -1.06
C GLY A 163 5.77 11.00 -1.66
N ASP A 164 4.75 10.77 -0.85
CA ASP A 164 3.55 10.02 -1.20
C ASP A 164 2.30 10.81 -0.75
N THR A 165 1.40 11.24 -1.63
CA THR A 165 1.47 11.28 -3.10
C THR A 165 0.84 12.58 -3.58
N LEU A 166 1.25 13.05 -4.77
CA LEU A 166 0.68 14.24 -5.40
C LEU A 166 -0.71 14.01 -5.97
N HIS A 167 -1.09 12.75 -6.24
CA HIS A 167 -2.41 12.38 -6.71
C HIS A 167 -2.72 10.95 -6.28
N SER A 168 -3.69 10.76 -5.40
CA SER A 168 -4.26 9.45 -5.09
C SER A 168 -5.70 9.33 -5.56
N LYS A 169 -6.27 8.11 -5.48
CA LYS A 169 -7.72 7.89 -5.55
C LYS A 169 -8.45 8.88 -4.65
N LEU A 170 -9.13 9.84 -5.27
CA LEU A 170 -10.08 10.72 -4.61
C LEU A 170 -11.48 10.20 -4.93
N SER A 171 -11.95 9.21 -4.17
CA SER A 171 -13.38 8.95 -4.14
C SER A 171 -14.07 10.11 -3.42
N ASP A 172 -15.29 10.45 -3.85
CA ASP A 172 -16.17 11.41 -3.17
C ASP A 172 -16.44 11.00 -1.70
N THR A 173 -16.03 9.80 -1.33
CA THR A 173 -16.06 9.22 0.01
C THR A 173 -14.74 8.52 0.30
N THR A 174 -13.94 9.07 1.22
CA THR A 174 -12.98 8.25 1.97
C THR A 174 -13.74 7.30 2.90
N ALA A 175 -13.05 6.28 3.41
CA ALA A 175 -13.56 5.41 4.48
C ALA A 175 -13.93 6.18 5.78
N SER A 176 -13.50 7.44 5.91
CA SER A 176 -13.86 8.36 7.01
C SER A 176 -15.05 9.27 6.72
N GLY A 177 -15.72 9.15 5.56
CA GLY A 177 -16.89 9.97 5.23
C GLY A 177 -16.57 11.44 4.92
N THR A 178 -15.29 11.79 4.76
CA THR A 178 -14.81 13.09 4.28
C THR A 178 -14.42 12.98 2.81
N THR A 179 -14.72 14.01 2.01
CA THR A 179 -14.21 14.12 0.65
C THR A 179 -12.69 14.26 0.70
N SER A 180 -11.93 13.48 -0.07
CA SER A 180 -10.48 13.71 -0.23
C SER A 180 -10.15 15.02 -0.96
N TYR A 181 -11.21 15.69 -1.44
CA TYR A 181 -11.15 17.03 -1.98
C TYR A 181 -11.28 18.07 -0.86
N PRO A 182 -10.44 19.10 -0.87
CA PRO A 182 -10.72 20.37 -0.21
C PRO A 182 -12.18 20.83 -0.41
N PRO A 183 -12.82 21.43 0.60
CA PRO A 183 -14.09 22.13 0.39
C PRO A 183 -13.99 23.08 -0.82
N GLY A 184 -14.84 22.86 -1.84
CA GLY A 184 -14.86 23.64 -3.10
C GLY A 184 -14.38 22.90 -4.35
N TYR A 185 -13.70 21.76 -4.21
CA TYR A 185 -13.45 20.85 -5.33
C TYR A 185 -14.67 19.92 -5.48
N HIS A 186 -15.70 20.42 -6.16
CA HIS A 186 -16.87 19.62 -6.49
C HIS A 186 -16.65 18.86 -7.81
N LEU A 187 -17.06 17.59 -7.86
CA LEU A 187 -17.03 16.69 -9.02
C LEU A 187 -17.76 17.21 -10.29
N ALA A 188 -18.19 18.48 -10.33
CA ALA A 188 -19.11 19.00 -11.34
C ALA A 188 -18.63 20.25 -12.12
N SER A 189 -17.41 20.79 -12.00
CA SER A 189 -17.20 22.18 -12.50
C SER A 189 -15.81 22.61 -12.97
N PHE A 190 -14.94 21.71 -13.46
CA PHE A 190 -13.72 22.16 -14.14
C PHE A 190 -13.74 21.81 -15.62
N THR A 191 -13.49 22.82 -16.47
CA THR A 191 -13.07 22.58 -17.85
C THR A 191 -11.69 21.91 -17.88
N ALA A 192 -11.35 21.23 -18.97
CA ALA A 192 -10.03 20.65 -19.16
C ALA A 192 -8.89 21.67 -18.92
N ALA A 193 -9.05 22.93 -19.36
CA ALA A 193 -8.05 23.98 -19.15
C ALA A 193 -7.90 24.37 -17.66
N GLN A 194 -9.02 24.47 -16.93
CA GLN A 194 -8.99 24.75 -15.50
C GLN A 194 -8.35 23.59 -14.73
N LEU A 195 -8.75 22.35 -15.01
CA LEU A 195 -8.20 21.18 -14.30
C LEU A 195 -6.71 20.98 -14.62
N THR A 196 -6.29 21.23 -15.86
CA THR A 196 -4.86 21.25 -16.23
C THR A 196 -4.09 22.26 -15.38
N SER A 197 -4.60 23.49 -15.25
CA SER A 197 -3.94 24.55 -14.47
C SER A 197 -3.86 24.20 -12.99
N ILE A 198 -4.89 23.53 -12.47
CA ILE A 198 -4.96 23.05 -11.09
C ILE A 198 -3.89 21.99 -10.83
N ILE A 199 -3.83 20.94 -11.66
CA ILE A 199 -2.81 19.89 -11.53
C ILE A 199 -1.40 20.50 -11.60
N GLN A 200 -1.15 21.36 -12.59
CA GLN A 200 0.15 22.00 -12.76
C GLN A 200 0.55 22.83 -11.54
N LYS A 201 -0.39 23.61 -10.99
CA LYS A 201 -0.15 24.42 -9.80
C LYS A 201 0.11 23.54 -8.58
N HIS A 202 -0.73 22.54 -8.32
CA HIS A 202 -0.56 21.64 -7.18
C HIS A 202 0.78 20.90 -7.24
N CYS A 203 1.01 20.15 -8.33
CA CYS A 203 2.22 19.35 -8.49
C CYS A 203 3.49 20.22 -8.48
N GLY A 204 3.46 21.35 -9.19
CA GLY A 204 4.60 22.27 -9.24
C GLY A 204 4.90 22.93 -7.90
N THR A 205 3.87 23.26 -7.11
CA THR A 205 4.05 23.90 -5.80
C THR A 205 4.58 22.91 -4.77
N LEU A 206 4.02 21.69 -4.68
CA LEU A 206 4.49 20.66 -3.74
C LEU A 206 5.94 20.27 -4.02
N VAL A 207 6.24 19.88 -5.27
CA VAL A 207 7.60 19.46 -5.65
C VAL A 207 8.57 20.62 -5.54
N GLY A 208 8.15 21.84 -5.90
CA GLY A 208 8.96 23.04 -5.77
C GLY A 208 9.29 23.39 -4.33
N ASN A 209 8.35 23.21 -3.40
CA ASN A 209 8.56 23.48 -1.97
C ASN A 209 9.65 22.59 -1.37
N TRP A 210 9.67 21.30 -1.72
CA TRP A 210 10.67 20.35 -1.23
C TRP A 210 11.76 20.01 -2.25
N LYS A 211 12.01 20.91 -3.20
CA LYS A 211 13.03 20.73 -4.24
C LYS A 211 14.39 20.38 -3.64
N GLY A 212 14.99 19.29 -4.13
CA GLY A 212 16.28 18.78 -3.68
C GLY A 212 16.28 18.09 -2.32
N GLN A 213 15.15 18.05 -1.62
CA GLN A 213 15.02 17.38 -0.31
C GLN A 213 14.38 15.98 -0.43
N ILE A 214 13.63 15.74 -1.52
CA ILE A 214 12.91 14.49 -1.75
C ILE A 214 13.66 13.68 -2.80
N TYR A 215 13.95 12.41 -2.48
CA TYR A 215 14.59 11.50 -3.41
C TYR A 215 13.63 11.12 -4.55
N ALA A 216 12.43 10.68 -4.18
CA ALA A 216 11.40 10.23 -5.13
C ALA A 216 10.01 10.73 -4.76
N TRP A 217 9.16 10.93 -5.75
CA TRP A 217 7.76 11.30 -5.59
C TRP A 217 6.88 10.27 -6.28
N ASP A 218 5.88 9.78 -5.58
CA ASP A 218 4.71 9.14 -6.19
C ASP A 218 3.84 10.28 -6.74
N ILE A 219 3.87 10.45 -8.07
CA ILE A 219 3.16 11.54 -8.75
C ILE A 219 1.70 11.15 -9.00
N ILE A 220 1.50 9.90 -9.41
CA ILE A 220 0.18 9.30 -9.66
C ILE A 220 0.10 8.01 -8.85
N ASN A 221 -0.95 7.86 -8.05
CA ASN A 221 -1.28 6.66 -7.29
C ASN A 221 -2.57 6.01 -7.80
N GLU A 222 -2.54 4.70 -7.96
CA GLU A 222 -3.68 3.83 -8.30
C GLU A 222 -4.53 4.25 -9.52
N PRO A 223 -3.93 4.51 -10.70
CA PRO A 223 -4.70 4.93 -11.87
C PRO A 223 -5.63 3.84 -12.44
N PHE A 224 -5.44 2.57 -12.09
CA PHE A 224 -6.18 1.44 -12.65
C PHE A 224 -7.05 0.70 -11.62
N ASN A 225 -8.17 0.14 -12.09
CA ASN A 225 -8.92 -0.90 -11.38
C ASN A 225 -8.21 -2.26 -11.50
N ASP A 226 -8.62 -3.25 -10.69
CA ASP A 226 -8.02 -4.59 -10.70
C ASP A 226 -8.16 -5.33 -12.05
N ASP A 227 -9.18 -5.00 -12.84
CA ASP A 227 -9.37 -5.53 -14.20
C ASP A 227 -8.51 -4.83 -15.26
N GLY A 228 -7.67 -3.87 -14.87
CA GLY A 228 -6.80 -3.09 -15.75
C GLY A 228 -7.50 -1.96 -16.50
N THR A 229 -8.79 -1.71 -16.26
CA THR A 229 -9.47 -0.52 -16.77
C THR A 229 -9.04 0.72 -15.98
N TRP A 230 -9.12 1.89 -16.61
CA TRP A 230 -8.91 3.17 -15.94
C TRP A 230 -9.90 3.37 -14.79
N ARG A 231 -9.42 3.87 -13.66
CA ARG A 231 -10.32 4.37 -12.62
C ARG A 231 -11.06 5.60 -13.12
N SER A 232 -12.35 5.67 -12.82
CA SER A 232 -13.15 6.86 -13.08
C SER A 232 -13.06 7.81 -11.89
N ASP A 233 -12.47 8.98 -12.12
CA ASP A 233 -12.42 10.09 -11.18
C ASP A 233 -12.53 11.43 -11.93
N LEU A 234 -12.48 12.55 -11.20
CA LEU A 234 -12.54 13.89 -11.79
C LEU A 234 -11.48 14.10 -12.88
N PHE A 235 -10.25 13.60 -12.66
CA PHE A 235 -9.11 13.84 -13.53
C PHE A 235 -9.23 13.04 -14.82
N PHE A 236 -9.45 11.73 -14.71
CA PHE A 236 -9.65 10.86 -15.87
C PHE A 236 -10.91 11.23 -16.66
N ASN A 237 -12.02 11.52 -15.99
CA ASN A 237 -13.28 11.87 -16.67
C ASN A 237 -13.18 13.21 -17.43
N THR A 238 -12.34 14.13 -16.98
CA THR A 238 -12.21 15.48 -17.58
C THR A 238 -11.08 15.57 -18.59
N LEU A 239 -9.95 14.91 -18.34
CA LEU A 239 -8.71 15.03 -19.12
C LEU A 239 -8.32 13.76 -19.88
N GLY A 240 -9.04 12.65 -19.67
CA GLY A 240 -8.60 11.33 -20.13
C GLY A 240 -7.22 11.01 -19.57
N GLU A 241 -6.40 10.26 -20.29
CA GLU A 241 -5.06 9.83 -19.84
C GLU A 241 -4.06 11.00 -19.67
N SER A 242 -4.38 12.19 -20.19
CA SER A 242 -3.44 13.32 -20.23
C SER A 242 -3.12 13.93 -18.86
N PHE A 243 -3.96 13.72 -17.84
CA PHE A 243 -3.69 14.21 -16.48
C PHE A 243 -2.36 13.69 -15.93
N ILE A 244 -1.97 12.46 -16.30
CA ILE A 244 -0.74 11.82 -15.87
C ILE A 244 0.47 12.54 -16.46
N SER A 245 0.49 12.80 -17.77
CA SER A 245 1.58 13.54 -18.41
C SER A 245 1.66 14.97 -17.88
N ILE A 246 0.51 15.63 -17.66
CA ILE A 246 0.45 16.99 -17.11
C ILE A 246 1.09 17.05 -15.71
N ALA A 247 0.74 16.11 -14.83
CA ALA A 247 1.28 16.03 -13.47
C ALA A 247 2.79 15.74 -13.47
N LEU A 248 3.23 14.74 -14.26
CA LEU A 248 4.64 14.38 -14.41
C LEU A 248 5.48 15.53 -14.97
N GLU A 249 4.97 16.27 -15.96
CA GLU A 249 5.64 17.42 -16.56
C GLU A 249 5.79 18.57 -15.58
N ALA A 250 4.75 18.88 -14.82
CA ALA A 250 4.78 19.91 -13.78
C ALA A 250 5.79 19.57 -12.68
N ALA A 251 5.78 18.32 -12.21
CA ALA A 251 6.73 17.84 -11.21
C ALA A 251 8.18 17.89 -11.72
N ALA A 252 8.43 17.40 -12.93
CA ALA A 252 9.76 17.40 -13.55
C ALA A 252 10.31 18.83 -13.75
N ALA A 253 9.44 19.79 -14.08
CA ALA A 253 9.81 21.20 -14.21
C ALA A 253 10.18 21.83 -12.86
N ALA A 254 9.47 21.47 -11.79
CA ALA A 254 9.71 21.98 -10.45
C ALA A 254 11.02 21.45 -9.85
N ASP A 255 11.21 20.12 -9.87
CA ASP A 255 12.45 19.47 -9.46
C ASP A 255 12.91 18.42 -10.50
N PRO A 256 13.86 18.78 -11.38
CA PRO A 256 14.38 17.84 -12.36
C PRO A 256 15.23 16.73 -11.71
N ASN A 257 15.65 16.84 -10.45
CA ASN A 257 16.50 15.83 -9.81
C ASN A 257 15.69 14.73 -9.12
N ALA A 258 14.42 15.00 -8.78
CA ALA A 258 13.56 14.03 -8.13
C ALA A 258 13.19 12.88 -9.07
N LYS A 259 13.09 11.69 -8.48
CA LYS A 259 12.67 10.45 -9.12
C LYS A 259 11.12 10.42 -9.17
N LEU A 260 10.51 10.37 -10.36
CA LEU A 260 9.05 10.43 -10.50
C LEU A 260 8.45 9.03 -10.71
N TYR A 261 7.57 8.62 -9.80
CA TYR A 261 6.93 7.31 -9.78
C TYR A 261 5.45 7.40 -10.16
N ILE A 262 4.97 6.32 -10.79
CA ILE A 262 3.57 5.94 -10.77
C ILE A 262 3.48 4.71 -9.85
N ASN A 263 2.69 4.81 -8.79
CA ASN A 263 2.57 3.81 -7.74
C ASN A 263 1.18 3.16 -7.80
N ASP A 264 1.11 1.84 -7.60
CA ASP A 264 -0.15 1.10 -7.63
C ASP A 264 0.00 -0.24 -6.88
N TYR A 265 -1.11 -0.75 -6.36
CA TYR A 265 -1.21 -2.10 -5.81
C TYR A 265 -1.64 -3.13 -6.86
N ASN A 266 -1.48 -4.42 -6.57
CA ASN A 266 -1.89 -5.55 -7.43
C ASN A 266 -1.24 -5.58 -8.82
N ILE A 267 -0.15 -4.83 -9.03
CA ILE A 267 0.64 -4.86 -10.26
C ILE A 267 1.86 -5.77 -10.15
N GLU A 268 2.07 -6.43 -9.02
CA GLU A 268 3.18 -7.35 -8.72
C GLU A 268 3.03 -8.70 -9.43
N SER A 269 1.80 -9.08 -9.81
CA SER A 269 1.53 -10.33 -10.53
C SER A 269 1.31 -10.09 -12.02
N THR A 270 1.54 -11.13 -12.84
CA THR A 270 1.12 -11.11 -14.24
C THR A 270 -0.41 -11.05 -14.33
N GLY A 271 -0.95 -10.00 -14.94
CA GLY A 271 -2.39 -9.80 -15.00
C GLY A 271 -2.81 -8.61 -15.85
N ALA A 272 -4.11 -8.32 -15.87
CA ALA A 272 -4.65 -7.21 -16.64
C ALA A 272 -4.14 -5.85 -16.12
N LYS A 273 -4.12 -5.64 -14.80
CA LYS A 273 -3.65 -4.39 -14.18
C LYS A 273 -2.17 -4.09 -14.45
N SER A 274 -1.29 -5.06 -14.23
CA SER A 274 0.15 -4.92 -14.55
C SER A 274 0.39 -4.74 -16.06
N THR A 275 -0.41 -5.39 -16.91
CA THR A 275 -0.38 -5.15 -18.36
C THR A 275 -0.78 -3.72 -18.72
N ALA A 276 -1.83 -3.19 -18.09
CA ALA A 276 -2.29 -1.82 -18.29
C ALA A 276 -1.20 -0.81 -17.87
N MET A 277 -0.59 -1.02 -16.71
CA MET A 277 0.52 -0.19 -16.23
C MET A 277 1.75 -0.26 -17.16
N MET A 278 2.11 -1.45 -17.64
CA MET A 278 3.19 -1.60 -18.64
C MET A 278 2.88 -0.87 -19.96
N ASN A 279 1.61 -0.87 -20.40
CA ASN A 279 1.20 -0.15 -21.60
C ASN A 279 1.23 1.37 -21.39
N LEU A 280 0.81 1.85 -20.22
CA LEU A 280 0.96 3.26 -19.83
C LEU A 280 2.43 3.70 -19.88
N VAL A 281 3.35 2.90 -19.31
CA VAL A 281 4.79 3.18 -19.41
C VAL A 281 5.24 3.31 -20.87
N LYS A 282 4.81 2.40 -21.76
CA LYS A 282 5.14 2.48 -23.20
C LYS A 282 4.59 3.75 -23.84
N THR A 283 3.34 4.11 -23.56
CA THR A 283 2.70 5.34 -24.07
C THR A 283 3.44 6.58 -23.61
N LEU A 284 3.74 6.69 -22.31
CA LEU A 284 4.47 7.82 -21.74
C LEU A 284 5.90 7.95 -22.28
N LYS A 285 6.52 6.83 -22.68
CA LYS A 285 7.82 6.84 -23.36
C LYS A 285 7.69 7.29 -24.81
N ALA A 286 6.70 6.76 -25.54
CA ALA A 286 6.46 7.12 -26.94
C ALA A 286 6.13 8.60 -27.11
N ASN A 287 5.40 9.19 -26.16
CA ASN A 287 5.00 10.60 -26.20
C ASN A 287 6.08 11.58 -25.73
N GLY A 288 7.26 11.09 -25.30
CA GLY A 288 8.37 11.95 -24.91
C GLY A 288 8.14 12.76 -23.62
N THR A 289 7.05 12.52 -22.87
CA THR A 289 6.81 13.10 -21.54
C THR A 289 8.11 13.00 -20.74
N PRO A 290 8.60 14.08 -20.10
CA PRO A 290 9.96 14.19 -19.59
C PRO A 290 10.45 12.94 -18.85
N ILE A 291 11.33 12.19 -19.52
CA ILE A 291 12.16 11.12 -18.96
C ILE A 291 13.58 11.64 -18.71
N HIS A 292 13.85 12.89 -19.10
CA HIS A 292 15.20 13.37 -19.32
C HIS A 292 15.56 14.53 -18.40
N GLY A 293 16.69 14.40 -17.72
CA GLY A 293 17.38 15.51 -17.08
C GLY A 293 18.38 15.01 -16.04
N VAL A 294 19.58 14.65 -16.49
CA VAL A 294 20.82 14.62 -15.68
C VAL A 294 20.61 14.46 -14.17
N SER A 295 20.65 13.22 -13.66
CA SER A 295 20.85 12.98 -12.23
C SER A 295 22.26 13.49 -11.87
N LEU A 296 22.35 14.62 -11.17
CA LEU A 296 23.60 15.06 -10.53
C LEU A 296 23.75 14.53 -9.11
N HIS A 297 22.94 13.53 -8.70
CA HIS A 297 23.24 12.69 -7.55
C HIS A 297 24.18 11.55 -8.00
N SER A 298 25.45 11.90 -8.21
CA SER A 298 26.50 10.98 -8.66
C SER A 298 26.70 9.78 -7.72
N GLU A 299 26.16 9.80 -6.51
CA GLU A 299 26.29 8.66 -5.58
C GLU A 299 25.28 7.55 -5.89
N VAL A 300 24.03 7.86 -6.26
CA VAL A 300 23.01 6.85 -6.63
C VAL A 300 23.30 6.22 -7.99
N ASP A 301 23.68 7.06 -8.96
CA ASP A 301 24.06 6.66 -10.32
C ASP A 301 25.37 5.83 -10.38
N ASN A 302 26.20 5.92 -9.34
CA ASN A 302 27.42 5.10 -9.19
C ASN A 302 27.18 3.83 -8.36
N LEU A 303 26.20 3.81 -7.46
CA LEU A 303 25.82 2.61 -6.70
C LEU A 303 25.13 1.56 -7.57
N ILE A 304 24.33 1.96 -8.56
CA ILE A 304 23.68 1.04 -9.51
C ILE A 304 23.87 1.54 -10.96
N PRO A 305 24.98 1.18 -11.63
CA PRO A 305 25.34 1.72 -12.94
C PRO A 305 24.28 1.53 -14.04
N ASN A 306 23.43 0.52 -13.93
CA ASN A 306 22.36 0.20 -14.89
C ASN A 306 21.13 1.12 -14.78
N LEU A 307 21.12 2.08 -13.85
CA LEU A 307 20.01 3.01 -13.60
C LEU A 307 20.26 4.45 -14.08
N ARG A 308 21.44 4.73 -14.63
CA ARG A 308 21.78 6.07 -15.16
C ARG A 308 20.79 6.51 -16.23
N GLY A 309 20.20 7.69 -16.04
CA GLY A 309 19.27 8.29 -17.00
C GLY A 309 17.81 7.82 -16.89
N LYS A 310 17.46 6.93 -15.96
CA LYS A 310 16.07 6.54 -15.70
C LYS A 310 15.43 7.51 -14.68
N LYS A 311 14.29 8.10 -15.05
CA LYS A 311 13.54 9.06 -14.20
C LYS A 311 12.09 8.70 -13.93
N LYS A 312 11.49 7.86 -14.77
CA LYS A 312 10.12 7.34 -14.58
C LYS A 312 10.17 5.90 -14.12
N GLN A 313 9.34 5.60 -13.14
CA GLN A 313 9.57 4.49 -12.22
C GLN A 313 8.23 3.93 -11.75
N ILE A 314 8.22 2.67 -11.38
CA ILE A 314 7.00 1.99 -10.94
C ILE A 314 7.15 1.58 -9.48
N GLY A 315 6.20 2.01 -8.68
CA GLY A 315 6.08 1.62 -7.28
C GLY A 315 5.08 0.47 -7.16
N PHE A 316 5.50 -0.59 -6.48
CA PHE A 316 4.69 -1.75 -6.15
C PHE A 316 4.26 -1.61 -4.68
N GLU A 317 3.02 -1.21 -4.42
CA GLU A 317 2.54 -1.02 -3.04
C GLU A 317 2.71 -2.30 -2.22
N SER A 318 2.42 -3.48 -2.79
CA SER A 318 2.71 -4.78 -2.16
C SER A 318 1.99 -5.04 -0.82
N HIS A 319 0.70 -4.69 -0.74
CA HIS A 319 -0.18 -5.14 0.33
C HIS A 319 -0.64 -6.59 0.08
N PHE A 320 -0.18 -7.54 0.90
CA PHE A 320 -0.47 -8.96 0.70
C PHE A 320 -1.18 -9.59 1.90
N ILE A 321 -1.73 -10.78 1.66
CA ILE A 321 -2.21 -11.70 2.69
C ILE A 321 -1.19 -12.85 2.82
N VAL A 322 -0.99 -13.35 4.04
CA VAL A 322 -0.12 -14.50 4.30
C VAL A 322 -0.51 -15.69 3.43
N GLY A 323 0.44 -16.22 2.68
CA GLY A 323 0.27 -17.30 1.72
C GLY A 323 -0.19 -16.86 0.32
N GLU A 324 -0.41 -15.57 0.09
CA GLU A 324 -0.95 -15.03 -1.18
C GLU A 324 0.06 -14.16 -1.95
N VAL A 325 1.34 -14.12 -1.54
CA VAL A 325 2.38 -13.44 -2.32
C VAL A 325 2.49 -14.07 -3.71
N PRO A 326 2.38 -13.28 -4.80
CA PRO A 326 2.40 -13.84 -6.14
C PRO A 326 3.75 -14.44 -6.48
N THR A 327 3.75 -15.68 -6.96
CA THR A 327 4.96 -16.39 -7.40
C THR A 327 5.63 -15.75 -8.62
N THR A 328 4.91 -14.89 -9.33
CA THR A 328 5.38 -14.17 -10.52
C THR A 328 6.03 -12.82 -10.22
N ILE A 329 6.12 -12.40 -8.95
CA ILE A 329 6.61 -11.06 -8.55
C ILE A 329 7.96 -10.67 -9.17
N GLN A 330 8.93 -11.58 -9.17
CA GLN A 330 10.24 -11.31 -9.76
C GLN A 330 10.14 -11.10 -11.27
N ALA A 331 9.45 -11.99 -11.99
CA ALA A 331 9.28 -11.91 -13.43
C ALA A 331 8.52 -10.64 -13.85
N THR A 332 7.53 -10.22 -13.05
CA THR A 332 6.81 -8.96 -13.28
C THR A 332 7.73 -7.75 -13.10
N MET A 333 8.53 -7.71 -12.03
CA MET A 333 9.54 -6.65 -11.84
C MET A 333 10.54 -6.59 -13.00
N GLU A 334 11.03 -7.74 -13.47
CA GLU A 334 11.91 -7.85 -14.65
C GLU A 334 11.24 -7.29 -15.92
N ALA A 335 9.96 -7.58 -16.13
CA ALA A 335 9.20 -7.08 -17.27
C ALA A 335 9.08 -5.55 -17.27
N PHE A 336 8.82 -4.93 -16.12
CA PHE A 336 8.86 -3.47 -15.99
C PHE A 336 10.26 -2.91 -16.24
N VAL A 337 11.29 -3.49 -15.64
CA VAL A 337 12.69 -3.04 -15.83
C VAL A 337 13.12 -3.14 -17.29
N ALA A 338 12.63 -4.15 -18.03
CA ALA A 338 12.86 -4.30 -19.47
C ALA A 338 12.22 -3.18 -20.31
N LEU A 339 11.19 -2.49 -19.80
CA LEU A 339 10.66 -1.26 -20.40
C LEU A 339 11.57 -0.05 -20.14
N GLY A 340 12.71 -0.21 -19.49
CA GLY A 340 13.68 0.85 -19.25
C GLY A 340 13.33 1.77 -18.08
N VAL A 341 12.46 1.32 -17.16
CA VAL A 341 12.20 1.98 -15.87
C VAL A 341 13.02 1.31 -14.76
N GLU A 342 13.13 1.96 -13.59
CA GLU A 342 13.45 1.28 -12.33
C GLU A 342 12.16 1.02 -11.56
N VAL A 343 12.23 0.12 -10.60
CA VAL A 343 11.09 -0.27 -9.76
C VAL A 343 11.45 -0.20 -8.28
N ALA A 344 10.45 -0.09 -7.41
CA ALA A 344 10.60 -0.20 -5.97
C ALA A 344 9.40 -0.92 -5.36
N VAL A 345 9.61 -1.62 -4.25
CA VAL A 345 8.51 -2.03 -3.36
C VAL A 345 8.28 -0.89 -2.38
N THR A 346 7.05 -0.37 -2.30
CA THR A 346 6.77 0.96 -1.71
C THR A 346 5.96 0.91 -0.41
N GLU A 347 5.13 -0.11 -0.20
CA GLU A 347 4.18 -0.17 0.93
C GLU A 347 4.03 -1.59 1.51
N LEU A 348 5.12 -2.35 1.59
CA LEU A 348 5.05 -3.77 1.92
C LEU A 348 4.44 -4.01 3.32
N ASP A 349 3.31 -4.70 3.32
CA ASP A 349 2.73 -5.34 4.50
C ASP A 349 2.12 -6.70 4.12
N ILE A 350 2.14 -7.68 5.04
CA ILE A 350 1.65 -9.03 4.77
C ILE A 350 0.74 -9.47 5.90
N ARG A 351 -0.57 -9.25 5.75
CA ARG A 351 -1.58 -9.43 6.81
C ARG A 351 -1.89 -10.89 7.05
N MET A 352 -2.16 -11.26 8.28
CA MET A 352 -2.68 -12.59 8.64
C MET A 352 -4.00 -12.51 9.38
N THR A 353 -4.79 -13.58 9.30
CA THR A 353 -5.94 -13.78 10.17
C THR A 353 -5.47 -13.91 11.62
N LEU A 354 -6.13 -13.23 12.54
CA LEU A 354 -5.83 -13.29 13.97
C LEU A 354 -6.67 -14.38 14.68
N PRO A 355 -6.19 -14.96 15.79
CA PRO A 355 -4.93 -14.65 16.49
C PRO A 355 -3.68 -15.16 15.75
N GLU A 356 -2.52 -14.57 16.07
CA GLU A 356 -1.22 -15.05 15.56
C GLU A 356 -1.01 -16.51 15.94
N THR A 357 -0.57 -17.33 14.97
CA THR A 357 -0.16 -18.72 15.22
C THR A 357 1.27 -18.93 14.72
N ALA A 358 1.97 -19.92 15.29
CA ALA A 358 3.31 -20.28 14.83
C ALA A 358 3.36 -20.62 13.33
N ALA A 359 2.30 -21.23 12.79
CA ALA A 359 2.19 -21.54 11.37
C ALA A 359 2.05 -20.27 10.52
N LEU A 360 1.19 -19.33 10.92
CA LEU A 360 1.03 -18.05 10.23
C LEU A 360 2.31 -17.21 10.26
N LEU A 361 2.99 -17.14 11.40
CA LEU A 361 4.26 -16.41 11.53
C LEU A 361 5.38 -17.06 10.69
N ALA A 362 5.42 -18.39 10.62
CA ALA A 362 6.36 -19.10 9.78
C ALA A 362 6.08 -18.89 8.29
N GLN A 363 4.81 -18.80 7.88
CA GLN A 363 4.44 -18.51 6.51
C GLN A 363 4.72 -17.03 6.17
N GLN A 364 4.34 -16.09 7.03
CA GLN A 364 4.65 -14.67 6.89
C GLN A 364 6.15 -14.42 6.72
N LYS A 365 7.00 -15.15 7.48
CA LYS A 365 8.46 -15.12 7.28
C LYS A 365 8.88 -15.47 5.85
N LYS A 366 8.32 -16.54 5.28
CA LYS A 366 8.61 -16.96 3.90
C LYS A 366 8.08 -15.94 2.88
N ASP A 367 6.94 -15.34 3.15
CA ASP A 367 6.31 -14.37 2.27
C ASP A 367 7.14 -13.08 2.19
N TYR A 368 7.57 -12.54 3.34
CA TYR A 368 8.53 -11.41 3.39
C TYR A 368 9.85 -11.75 2.68
N GLN A 369 10.39 -12.96 2.92
CA GLN A 369 11.59 -13.41 2.22
C GLN A 369 11.37 -13.44 0.71
N THR A 370 10.21 -13.90 0.24
CA THR A 370 9.89 -14.02 -1.19
C THR A 370 9.88 -12.64 -1.86
N VAL A 371 9.19 -11.66 -1.27
CA VAL A 371 9.11 -10.29 -1.81
C VAL A 371 10.49 -9.63 -1.84
N VAL A 372 11.23 -9.72 -0.72
CA VAL A 372 12.55 -9.09 -0.60
C VAL A 372 13.56 -9.75 -1.52
N SER A 373 13.58 -11.10 -1.63
CA SER A 373 14.42 -11.83 -2.57
C SER A 373 14.12 -11.46 -4.02
N ALA A 374 12.85 -11.25 -4.38
CA ALA A 374 12.48 -10.85 -5.73
C ALA A 374 13.05 -9.46 -6.07
N CYS A 375 12.87 -8.47 -5.19
CA CYS A 375 13.53 -7.17 -5.37
C CYS A 375 15.06 -7.31 -5.37
N ASN A 376 15.62 -8.19 -4.54
CA ASN A 376 17.06 -8.40 -4.47
C ASN A 376 17.64 -8.94 -5.80
N ALA A 377 16.95 -9.92 -6.38
CA ALA A 377 17.34 -10.57 -7.63
C ALA A 377 17.23 -9.65 -8.86
N VAL A 378 16.38 -8.63 -8.84
CA VAL A 378 16.19 -7.70 -9.96
C VAL A 378 17.10 -6.46 -9.80
N PRO A 379 18.13 -6.26 -10.64
CA PRO A 379 19.05 -5.12 -10.50
C PRO A 379 18.36 -3.76 -10.65
N GLY A 380 17.22 -3.73 -11.36
CA GLY A 380 16.41 -2.53 -11.51
C GLY A 380 15.46 -2.22 -10.34
N CYS A 381 15.39 -3.10 -9.33
CA CYS A 381 14.66 -2.82 -8.09
C CYS A 381 15.58 -2.13 -7.08
N VAL A 382 15.27 -0.88 -6.72
CA VAL A 382 16.16 -0.01 -5.94
C VAL A 382 16.04 -0.18 -4.43
N GLY A 383 14.90 -0.67 -3.93
CA GLY A 383 14.69 -0.78 -2.50
C GLY A 383 13.30 -1.30 -2.15
N VAL A 384 13.13 -1.55 -0.86
CA VAL A 384 11.88 -2.03 -0.25
C VAL A 384 11.52 -1.10 0.90
N THR A 385 10.28 -0.64 0.92
CA THR A 385 9.68 0.15 1.99
C THR A 385 8.52 -0.65 2.58
N ILE A 386 8.47 -0.80 3.90
CA ILE A 386 7.32 -1.40 4.60
C ILE A 386 6.31 -0.32 5.00
N TRP A 387 5.01 -0.62 4.95
CA TRP A 387 3.96 0.35 5.29
C TRP A 387 3.74 0.43 6.80
N ASP A 388 4.61 1.22 7.43
CA ASP A 388 4.90 1.22 8.86
C ASP A 388 5.57 -0.09 9.32
N TYR A 389 6.33 -0.01 10.41
CA TYR A 389 6.94 -1.18 11.04
C TYR A 389 6.12 -1.73 12.20
N THR A 390 5.11 -0.98 12.66
CA THR A 390 4.04 -1.48 13.54
C THR A 390 2.69 -0.99 13.06
N PHE A 391 1.72 -1.90 12.84
CA PHE A 391 0.38 -1.51 12.39
C PHE A 391 -0.72 -2.23 13.20
N PRO A 392 -1.07 -1.70 14.40
CA PRO A 392 -2.07 -2.30 15.27
C PRO A 392 -3.43 -2.47 14.56
N GLY A 393 -4.08 -3.61 14.78
CA GLY A 393 -5.40 -3.90 14.20
C GLY A 393 -5.38 -4.36 12.74
N GLN A 394 -4.22 -4.40 12.07
CA GLN A 394 -4.11 -4.79 10.66
C GLN A 394 -3.60 -6.23 10.50
N GLY A 395 -4.03 -7.14 11.37
CA GLY A 395 -3.68 -8.55 11.23
C GLY A 395 -2.18 -8.85 11.39
N ALA A 396 -1.51 -8.20 12.35
CA ALA A 396 -0.08 -8.38 12.62
C ALA A 396 0.80 -8.33 11.35
N ALA A 397 0.54 -7.39 10.43
CA ALA A 397 1.13 -7.39 9.10
C ALA A 397 2.64 -7.10 9.08
N CYS A 398 3.11 -6.28 10.01
CA CYS A 398 4.46 -5.73 9.99
C CYS A 398 5.51 -6.66 10.63
N PRO A 399 6.82 -6.43 10.39
CA PRO A 399 7.89 -7.27 10.94
C PRO A 399 8.20 -7.04 12.42
N TRP A 400 7.61 -6.03 13.05
CA TRP A 400 7.63 -5.81 14.50
C TRP A 400 6.20 -5.91 15.06
N ASP A 401 6.10 -6.34 16.33
CA ASP A 401 4.85 -6.29 17.08
C ASP A 401 4.60 -4.90 17.69
N ALA A 402 3.44 -4.73 18.35
CA ALA A 402 3.05 -3.46 18.98
C ALA A 402 3.98 -3.01 20.13
N ASN A 403 4.86 -3.88 20.62
CA ASN A 403 5.86 -3.58 21.64
C ASN A 403 7.26 -3.40 21.06
N PHE A 404 7.37 -3.24 19.74
CA PHE A 404 8.63 -3.09 19.02
C PHE A 404 9.54 -4.32 19.11
N VAL A 405 8.97 -5.50 19.37
CA VAL A 405 9.68 -6.77 19.33
C VAL A 405 9.63 -7.30 17.91
N LYS A 406 10.80 -7.67 17.38
CA LYS A 406 10.94 -8.27 16.05
C LYS A 406 10.21 -9.61 15.99
N LYS A 407 9.38 -9.78 14.97
CA LYS A 407 8.67 -11.02 14.63
C LYS A 407 9.50 -11.87 13.65
N PRO A 408 9.16 -13.16 13.41
CA PRO A 408 9.85 -13.99 12.43
C PRO A 408 9.90 -13.41 11.01
N ALA A 409 8.95 -12.55 10.63
CA ALA A 409 8.98 -11.77 9.40
C ALA A 409 10.27 -10.94 9.22
N TYR A 410 10.84 -10.42 10.32
CA TYR A 410 12.12 -9.71 10.32
C TYR A 410 13.25 -10.57 9.75
N ASP A 411 13.34 -11.84 10.16
CA ASP A 411 14.34 -12.75 9.62
C ASP A 411 14.12 -13.03 8.12
N GLY A 412 12.86 -13.02 7.68
CA GLY A 412 12.51 -13.16 6.27
C GLY A 412 13.12 -12.03 5.44
N ILE A 413 13.01 -10.79 5.93
CA ILE A 413 13.64 -9.62 5.30
C ILE A 413 15.15 -9.77 5.24
N ILE A 414 15.80 -10.12 6.36
CA ILE A 414 17.26 -10.30 6.39
C ILE A 414 17.69 -11.40 5.41
N ALA A 415 16.98 -12.53 5.38
CA ALA A 415 17.27 -13.63 4.47
C ALA A 415 17.01 -13.29 2.99
N GLY A 416 16.10 -12.37 2.69
CA GLY A 416 15.83 -11.94 1.33
C GLY A 416 16.93 -11.07 0.71
N PHE A 417 17.67 -10.32 1.56
CA PHE A 417 18.84 -9.55 1.13
C PHE A 417 20.16 -10.33 1.18
N ALA A 418 20.16 -11.53 1.76
CA ALA A 418 21.35 -12.35 1.97
C ALA A 418 21.89 -13.01 0.69
#